data_AF-A0A2W1AVR9-F1
#
_entry.id   AF-A0A2W1AVR9-F1
#
_cell.length_a   1.000
_cell.length_b   1.000
_cell.length_c   1.000
_cell.angle_alpha   90.00
_cell.angle_beta   90.00
_cell.angle_gamma   90.00
#
_symmetry.space_group_name_H-M   'P 1'
#
loop_
_entity.id
_entity.type
_entity.pdbx_description
1 polymer ?
#
loop_
_entity_poly.entity_id
_entity_poly.type
_entity_poly.pdbx_seq_one_letter_code
_entity_poly.pdbx_strand_id
1 'polypeptide(L)'
;MQRRAVLLALVIPGLLLVLAACQSASEAPAAAESVGEEAAHDDAAVEEVDSDADPGEEVAAGPPPLAEELGLPPGMAGVRWAEGLQQPVGIAFDTEGRLLVAESGGRVWRFQDGNGDHRADPPQLVAEGLGELRGIAAAADGSVLLSQRGQVSRLTDSDGDGVADVVTPIVRGLPDRVRANNAIVEGPDGLIYVSIGSTCNDCVEASRLSAAILQIDPISSEIRLYASGLRNVSDLTFSPDGALWATDQGSLSPCLSPDELNRILPGAHYGWPYCAPEGEGFGDAGPAALLLGTETGAAGIAWMDSPLFA
;
A
#
# COMPACT_ATOMS: atom_id res chain seq x y z
N MET A 1 -12.02 -2.25 63.18
CA MET A 1 -13.36 -1.66 62.93
C MET A 1 -13.30 -0.91 61.61
N GLN A 2 -14.08 -1.13 60.55
CA GLN A 2 -15.04 -2.13 60.12
C GLN A 2 -14.89 -2.19 58.59
N ARG A 3 -14.75 -3.39 58.02
CA ARG A 3 -14.94 -3.64 56.58
C ARG A 3 -16.42 -3.53 56.24
N ARG A 4 -16.78 -3.05 55.05
CA ARG A 4 -18.09 -3.33 54.44
C ARG A 4 -17.90 -3.75 52.99
N ALA A 5 -18.18 -5.03 52.76
CA ALA A 5 -18.52 -5.65 51.49
C ALA A 5 -20.00 -6.05 51.56
N VAL A 6 -20.75 -5.90 50.47
CA VAL A 6 -22.03 -6.58 50.15
C VAL A 6 -22.12 -6.60 48.60
N LEU A 7 -21.86 -7.69 47.87
CA LEU A 7 -22.61 -8.93 47.58
C LEU A 7 -23.81 -8.82 46.61
N LEU A 8 -23.52 -9.28 45.38
CA LEU A 8 -24.29 -10.04 44.37
C LEU A 8 -25.83 -10.16 44.45
N ALA A 9 -26.47 -10.07 43.27
CA ALA A 9 -27.60 -10.90 42.90
C ALA A 9 -27.49 -11.31 41.41
N LEU A 10 -27.56 -12.62 41.18
CA LEU A 10 -27.46 -13.34 39.91
C LEU A 10 -28.78 -14.10 39.76
N VAL A 11 -29.45 -14.03 38.61
CA VAL A 11 -30.60 -14.90 38.30
C VAL A 11 -30.52 -15.35 36.83
N ILE A 12 -30.22 -16.64 36.65
CA ILE A 12 -30.51 -17.52 35.50
C ILE A 12 -31.35 -18.65 36.14
N PRO A 13 -32.51 -19.09 35.59
CA PRO A 13 -32.59 -20.18 34.58
C PRO A 13 -33.80 -20.02 33.62
N GLY A 14 -34.06 -20.79 32.55
CA GLY A 14 -33.53 -22.01 31.94
C GLY A 14 -34.30 -22.19 30.60
N LEU A 15 -33.69 -22.70 29.53
CA LEU A 15 -33.67 -24.10 29.08
C LEU A 15 -35.05 -24.72 28.73
N LEU A 16 -35.25 -25.04 27.43
CA LEU A 16 -36.00 -26.23 27.01
C LEU A 16 -35.52 -26.68 25.61
N LEU A 17 -34.90 -27.87 25.61
CA LEU A 17 -34.60 -28.73 24.46
C LEU A 17 -35.87 -29.32 23.86
N VAL A 18 -35.85 -29.62 22.55
CA VAL A 18 -36.30 -30.94 22.04
C VAL A 18 -35.36 -31.40 20.91
N LEU A 19 -34.93 -32.66 21.06
CA LEU A 19 -34.09 -33.50 20.21
C LEU A 19 -34.87 -34.15 19.06
N ALA A 20 -34.15 -34.52 17.98
CA ALA A 20 -34.06 -35.88 17.40
C ALA A 20 -33.45 -35.76 15.98
N ALA A 21 -32.22 -36.23 15.77
CA ALA A 21 -31.86 -37.58 15.26
C ALA A 21 -31.94 -37.65 13.72
N CYS A 22 -31.07 -38.28 12.94
CA CYS A 22 -29.93 -39.16 13.16
C CYS A 22 -29.19 -39.31 11.81
N GLN A 23 -27.86 -39.55 11.87
CA GLN A 23 -27.08 -40.45 10.99
C GLN A 23 -26.91 -40.08 9.50
N SER A 24 -25.80 -40.36 8.80
CA SER A 24 -24.37 -40.64 9.04
C SER A 24 -23.80 -41.10 7.69
N ALA A 25 -22.62 -40.62 7.29
CA ALA A 25 -21.70 -41.19 6.28
C ALA A 25 -22.27 -41.33 4.83
N SER A 26 -21.54 -41.42 3.73
CA SER A 26 -20.13 -41.73 3.47
C SER A 26 -19.80 -41.40 1.99
N GLU A 27 -18.50 -41.22 1.70
CA GLU A 27 -17.77 -41.59 0.46
C GLU A 27 -18.11 -40.98 -0.92
N ALA A 28 -17.10 -40.32 -1.50
CA ALA A 28 -16.73 -40.42 -2.92
C ALA A 28 -15.76 -41.62 -3.11
N PRO A 29 -15.19 -41.98 -4.30
CA PRO A 29 -15.40 -41.61 -5.72
C PRO A 29 -15.41 -42.84 -6.69
N ALA A 30 -15.49 -42.64 -8.03
CA ALA A 30 -15.03 -43.57 -9.08
C ALA A 30 -14.99 -42.82 -10.45
N ALA A 31 -13.85 -42.65 -11.14
CA ALA A 31 -13.15 -43.58 -12.07
C ALA A 31 -14.05 -44.03 -13.24
N ALA A 32 -13.89 -43.52 -14.47
CA ALA A 32 -12.89 -43.85 -15.52
C ALA A 32 -13.24 -45.12 -16.36
N GLU A 33 -12.74 -45.15 -17.61
CA GLU A 33 -12.85 -46.17 -18.68
C GLU A 33 -13.96 -45.91 -19.72
N SER A 34 -13.66 -45.46 -20.95
CA SER A 34 -12.91 -46.05 -22.09
C SER A 34 -13.75 -46.98 -22.96
N VAL A 35 -13.95 -46.58 -24.23
CA VAL A 35 -14.10 -47.52 -25.36
C VAL A 35 -13.44 -46.84 -26.57
N GLY A 36 -12.36 -47.46 -27.06
CA GLY A 36 -11.85 -47.21 -28.40
C GLY A 36 -12.56 -48.09 -29.42
N GLU A 37 -12.52 -47.68 -30.69
CA GLU A 37 -12.42 -48.60 -31.82
C GLU A 37 -11.83 -47.82 -33.00
N GLU A 38 -10.69 -48.30 -33.48
CA GLU A 38 -10.00 -47.91 -34.72
C GLU A 38 -10.82 -48.33 -35.96
N ALA A 39 -10.66 -47.63 -37.09
CA ALA A 39 -9.76 -48.09 -38.17
C ALA A 39 -10.00 -47.39 -39.52
N ALA A 40 -8.86 -47.06 -40.16
CA ALA A 40 -8.57 -47.10 -41.60
C ALA A 40 -9.28 -46.05 -42.52
N HIS A 41 -8.66 -45.46 -43.54
CA HIS A 41 -7.53 -45.88 -44.39
C HIS A 41 -7.03 -44.69 -45.25
N ASP A 42 -5.77 -44.80 -45.68
CA ASP A 42 -5.27 -44.53 -47.05
C ASP A 42 -4.43 -43.29 -47.39
N ASP A 43 -3.57 -43.54 -48.39
CA ASP A 43 -2.20 -43.10 -48.65
C ASP A 43 -1.93 -41.69 -49.20
N ALA A 44 -0.72 -41.22 -48.86
CA ALA A 44 0.32 -40.54 -49.63
C ALA A 44 0.00 -39.37 -50.61
N ALA A 45 0.64 -38.23 -50.35
CA ALA A 45 1.45 -37.52 -51.36
C ALA A 45 2.46 -36.59 -50.66
N VAL A 46 3.73 -36.75 -51.01
CA VAL A 46 4.84 -35.86 -50.63
C VAL A 46 5.00 -34.84 -51.76
N GLU A 47 4.93 -33.55 -51.43
CA GLU A 47 5.59 -32.49 -52.21
C GLU A 47 6.43 -31.64 -51.26
N GLU A 48 7.72 -31.55 -51.54
CA GLU A 48 8.62 -30.59 -50.91
C GLU A 48 8.46 -29.22 -51.59
N VAL A 49 8.29 -28.17 -50.79
CA VAL A 49 8.68 -26.80 -51.16
C VAL A 49 9.50 -26.24 -50.00
N ASP A 50 10.78 -26.06 -50.29
CA ASP A 50 11.77 -25.33 -49.54
C ASP A 50 11.58 -23.82 -49.79
N SER A 51 11.44 -23.02 -48.72
CA SER A 51 11.84 -21.61 -48.73
C SER A 51 11.86 -21.06 -47.31
N ASP A 52 13.08 -20.87 -46.81
CA ASP A 52 13.50 -19.94 -45.77
C ASP A 52 12.46 -18.88 -45.36
N ALA A 53 11.87 -19.07 -44.19
CA ALA A 53 11.33 -17.99 -43.39
C ALA A 53 11.96 -18.12 -41.99
N ASP A 54 12.96 -17.29 -41.75
CA ASP A 54 13.40 -16.92 -40.40
C ASP A 54 12.13 -16.56 -39.60
N PRO A 55 11.79 -17.28 -38.50
CA PRO A 55 10.68 -16.86 -37.67
C PRO A 55 11.16 -15.62 -36.95
N GLY A 56 10.96 -14.48 -37.60
CA GLY A 56 11.16 -13.17 -37.04
C GLY A 56 10.52 -13.17 -35.67
N GLU A 57 11.38 -12.92 -34.69
CA GLU A 57 11.03 -12.67 -33.29
C GLU A 57 9.79 -11.79 -33.28
N GLU A 58 8.65 -12.42 -32.95
CA GLU A 58 7.39 -11.74 -32.78
C GLU A 58 7.56 -10.91 -31.51
N VAL A 59 8.11 -9.70 -31.68
CA VAL A 59 8.24 -8.73 -30.61
C VAL A 59 6.82 -8.50 -30.12
N ALA A 60 6.49 -9.09 -28.97
CA ALA A 60 5.15 -9.13 -28.45
C ALA A 60 4.59 -7.71 -28.48
N ALA A 61 3.56 -7.49 -29.29
CA ALA A 61 2.93 -6.20 -29.37
C ALA A 61 2.44 -5.84 -27.96
N GLY A 62 3.04 -4.81 -27.38
CA GLY A 62 2.70 -4.33 -26.04
C GLY A 62 1.19 -4.06 -25.90
N PRO A 63 0.67 -4.04 -24.67
CA PRO A 63 -0.75 -3.81 -24.41
C PRO A 63 -1.30 -2.59 -25.16
N PRO A 64 -2.58 -2.63 -25.59
CA PRO A 64 -3.22 -1.45 -26.16
C PRO A 64 -3.19 -0.31 -25.14
N PRO A 65 -2.82 0.91 -25.55
CA PRO A 65 -2.63 2.03 -24.63
C PRO A 65 -3.95 2.40 -23.93
N LEU A 66 -3.91 2.51 -22.60
CA LEU A 66 -4.99 3.04 -21.75
C LEU A 66 -5.04 4.59 -21.75
N ALA A 67 -4.21 5.25 -22.57
CA ALA A 67 -3.98 6.69 -22.47
C ALA A 67 -5.26 7.53 -22.59
N GLU A 68 -6.21 7.13 -23.43
CA GLU A 68 -7.49 7.83 -23.61
C GLU A 68 -8.45 7.61 -22.42
N GLU A 69 -8.49 6.40 -21.84
CA GLU A 69 -9.28 6.10 -20.63
C GLU A 69 -8.74 6.87 -19.41
N LEU A 70 -7.42 6.99 -19.32
CA LEU A 70 -6.73 7.63 -18.20
C LEU A 70 -6.58 9.14 -18.35
N GLY A 71 -6.97 9.72 -19.49
CA GLY A 71 -6.84 11.16 -19.75
C GLY A 71 -5.39 11.66 -19.63
N LEU A 72 -4.42 10.85 -20.07
CA LEU A 72 -3.00 11.16 -19.88
C LEU A 72 -2.56 12.40 -20.69
N PRO A 73 -1.61 13.21 -20.17
CA PRO A 73 -1.01 14.30 -20.92
C PRO A 73 -0.39 13.85 -22.25
N PRO A 74 -0.29 14.75 -23.25
CA PRO A 74 0.42 14.45 -24.51
C PRO A 74 1.84 13.97 -24.24
N GLY A 75 2.22 12.86 -24.89
CA GLY A 75 3.54 12.23 -24.74
C GLY A 75 3.61 11.14 -23.66
N MET A 76 2.52 10.89 -22.92
CA MET A 76 2.43 9.77 -21.98
C MET A 76 1.63 8.61 -22.58
N ALA A 77 2.03 7.39 -22.22
CA ALA A 77 1.30 6.16 -22.50
C ALA A 77 0.96 5.46 -21.19
N GLY A 78 -0.18 4.79 -21.14
CA GLY A 78 -0.60 3.99 -20.01
C GLY A 78 -0.74 2.53 -20.44
N VAL A 79 -0.22 1.62 -19.63
CA VAL A 79 -0.35 0.18 -19.84
C VAL A 79 -0.91 -0.48 -18.59
N ARG A 80 -1.69 -1.55 -18.76
CA ARG A 80 -2.06 -2.41 -17.65
C ARG A 80 -0.89 -3.34 -17.35
N TRP A 81 -0.08 -2.96 -16.37
CA TRP A 81 1.15 -3.69 -16.04
C TRP A 81 0.90 -4.92 -15.17
N ALA A 82 0.02 -4.81 -14.16
CA ALA A 82 -0.38 -5.91 -13.27
C ALA A 82 -1.89 -5.87 -12.95
N GLU A 83 -2.47 -7.02 -12.60
CA GLU A 83 -3.88 -7.15 -12.22
C GLU A 83 -4.11 -8.23 -11.14
N GLY A 84 -5.35 -8.39 -10.67
CA GLY A 84 -5.72 -9.42 -9.67
C GLY A 84 -5.49 -9.01 -8.20
N LEU A 85 -4.93 -7.82 -7.97
CA LEU A 85 -4.74 -7.24 -6.64
C LEU A 85 -6.07 -7.00 -5.90
N GLN A 86 -6.05 -7.19 -4.59
CA GLN A 86 -7.17 -7.02 -3.68
C GLN A 86 -6.92 -5.78 -2.79
N GLN A 87 -7.58 -4.67 -3.11
CA GLN A 87 -7.45 -3.40 -2.37
C GLN A 87 -5.98 -2.98 -2.12
N PRO A 88 -5.20 -2.71 -3.19
CA PRO A 88 -3.86 -2.18 -3.03
C PRO A 88 -3.91 -0.81 -2.34
N VAL A 89 -3.01 -0.59 -1.38
CA VAL A 89 -2.94 0.64 -0.56
C VAL A 89 -1.62 1.39 -0.68
N GLY A 90 -0.56 0.72 -1.14
CA GLY A 90 0.73 1.35 -1.33
C GLY A 90 1.62 0.54 -2.26
N ILE A 91 2.53 1.24 -2.92
CA ILE A 91 3.54 0.65 -3.80
C ILE A 91 4.92 1.22 -3.45
N ALA A 92 5.96 0.41 -3.66
CA ALA A 92 7.35 0.82 -3.55
C ALA A 92 8.20 0.03 -4.55
N PHE A 93 9.42 0.49 -4.80
CA PHE A 93 10.37 -0.26 -5.61
C PHE A 93 11.59 -0.60 -4.79
N ASP A 94 11.99 -1.86 -4.84
CA ASP A 94 13.21 -2.29 -4.17
C ASP A 94 14.46 -1.85 -4.95
N THR A 95 15.63 -2.13 -4.37
CA THR A 95 16.92 -1.75 -4.96
C THR A 95 17.23 -2.46 -6.28
N GLU A 96 16.47 -3.49 -6.64
CA GLU A 96 16.56 -4.21 -7.92
C GLU A 96 15.55 -3.69 -8.95
N GLY A 97 14.73 -2.69 -8.60
CA GLY A 97 13.71 -2.12 -9.48
C GLY A 97 12.44 -2.98 -9.57
N ARG A 98 12.24 -3.95 -8.69
CA ARG A 98 11.02 -4.76 -8.64
C ARG A 98 9.93 -4.00 -7.88
N LEU A 99 8.69 -4.12 -8.34
CA LEU A 99 7.54 -3.46 -7.71
C LEU A 99 7.07 -4.27 -6.50
N LEU A 100 7.06 -3.65 -5.34
CA LEU A 100 6.39 -4.12 -4.15
C LEU A 100 4.99 -3.50 -4.07
N VAL A 101 3.98 -4.31 -3.76
CA VAL A 101 2.59 -3.86 -3.58
C VAL A 101 2.07 -4.36 -2.24
N ALA A 102 1.60 -3.44 -1.41
CA ALA A 102 0.88 -3.76 -0.17
C ALA A 102 -0.63 -3.76 -0.41
N GLU A 103 -1.30 -4.81 0.04
CA GLU A 103 -2.76 -4.92 0.07
C GLU A 103 -3.27 -4.68 1.49
N SER A 104 -4.39 -3.97 1.62
CA SER A 104 -5.00 -3.62 2.93
C SER A 104 -5.23 -4.85 3.82
N GLY A 105 -5.48 -6.02 3.22
CA GLY A 105 -5.71 -7.30 3.89
C GLY A 105 -4.48 -7.96 4.51
N GLY A 106 -3.29 -7.35 4.43
CA GLY A 106 -2.10 -7.86 5.11
C GLY A 106 -1.17 -8.70 4.24
N ARG A 107 -1.27 -8.58 2.90
CA ARG A 107 -0.37 -9.25 1.95
C ARG A 107 0.55 -8.25 1.28
N VAL A 108 1.78 -8.67 1.05
CA VAL A 108 2.78 -7.94 0.25
C VAL A 108 3.17 -8.83 -0.93
N TRP A 109 3.07 -8.28 -2.12
CA TRP A 109 3.43 -8.93 -3.37
C TRP A 109 4.65 -8.25 -3.98
N ARG A 110 5.45 -9.03 -4.68
CA ARG A 110 6.55 -8.53 -5.51
C ARG A 110 6.30 -8.91 -6.96
N PHE A 111 6.37 -7.92 -7.83
CA PHE A 111 6.21 -8.04 -9.27
C PHE A 111 7.51 -7.64 -9.95
N GLN A 112 7.76 -8.25 -11.09
CA GLN A 112 8.90 -7.98 -11.95
C GLN A 112 8.49 -8.24 -13.41
N ASP A 113 9.28 -7.73 -14.34
CA ASP A 113 9.18 -8.06 -15.76
C ASP A 113 10.50 -8.72 -16.17
N GLY A 114 10.56 -10.05 -16.06
CA GLY A 114 11.76 -10.83 -16.36
C GLY A 114 11.99 -11.10 -17.85
N ASN A 115 10.96 -10.92 -18.69
CA ASN A 115 11.01 -11.20 -20.12
C ASN A 115 11.08 -9.93 -21.00
N GLY A 116 10.91 -8.74 -20.41
CA GLY A 116 11.00 -7.45 -21.08
C GLY A 116 9.79 -7.13 -21.96
N ASP A 117 8.64 -7.75 -21.74
CA ASP A 117 7.44 -7.55 -22.56
C ASP A 117 6.55 -6.38 -22.09
N HIS A 118 7.02 -5.63 -21.08
CA HIS A 118 6.32 -4.52 -20.43
C HIS A 118 5.04 -4.95 -19.70
N ARG A 119 4.97 -6.21 -19.27
CA ARG A 119 3.95 -6.74 -18.36
C ARG A 119 4.63 -7.40 -17.17
N ALA A 120 3.92 -7.43 -16.05
CA ALA A 120 4.42 -8.15 -14.90
C ALA A 120 4.29 -9.67 -15.11
N ASP A 121 5.36 -10.38 -14.78
CA ASP A 121 5.34 -11.81 -14.51
C ASP A 121 4.37 -12.14 -13.35
N PRO A 122 3.97 -13.41 -13.18
CA PRO A 122 3.22 -13.84 -12.00
C PRO A 122 3.91 -13.36 -10.70
N PRO A 123 3.20 -12.65 -9.81
CA PRO A 123 3.81 -12.07 -8.64
C PRO A 123 4.26 -13.14 -7.63
N GLN A 124 5.35 -12.85 -6.93
CA GLN A 124 5.77 -13.61 -5.76
C GLN A 124 5.13 -13.03 -4.50
N LEU A 125 4.59 -13.91 -3.64
CA LEU A 125 4.18 -13.51 -2.31
C LEU A 125 5.42 -13.24 -1.46
N VAL A 126 5.56 -12.03 -0.94
CA VAL A 126 6.66 -11.65 -0.04
C VAL A 126 6.31 -11.96 1.40
N ALA A 127 5.08 -11.65 1.81
CA ALA A 127 4.60 -11.88 3.16
C ALA A 127 3.07 -11.81 3.22
N GLU A 128 2.49 -12.49 4.21
CA GLU A 128 1.05 -12.43 4.51
C GLU A 128 0.78 -12.43 6.03
N GLY A 129 -0.49 -12.18 6.40
CA GLY A 129 -0.90 -12.17 7.81
C GLY A 129 -0.43 -10.93 8.59
N LEU A 130 -0.15 -9.83 7.89
CA LEU A 130 0.48 -8.62 8.46
C LEU A 130 -0.49 -7.64 9.15
N GLY A 131 -1.78 -7.99 9.19
CA GLY A 131 -2.85 -7.10 9.67
C GLY A 131 -3.23 -6.04 8.64
N GLU A 132 -3.82 -4.93 9.10
CA GLU A 132 -4.31 -3.86 8.23
C GLU A 132 -3.14 -2.97 7.75
N LEU A 133 -2.65 -3.23 6.52
CA LEU A 133 -1.61 -2.43 5.88
C LEU A 133 -2.18 -1.10 5.38
N ARG A 134 -1.32 -0.08 5.36
CA ARG A 134 -1.63 1.28 4.91
C ARG A 134 -0.59 1.84 3.94
N GLY A 135 0.69 1.53 4.17
CA GLY A 135 1.78 1.99 3.33
C GLY A 135 2.96 1.02 3.34
N ILE A 136 3.83 1.18 2.37
CA ILE A 136 5.00 0.34 2.14
C ILE A 136 6.15 1.21 1.63
N ALA A 137 7.37 0.89 2.05
CA ALA A 137 8.60 1.45 1.50
C ALA A 137 9.67 0.37 1.41
N ALA A 138 10.52 0.45 0.40
CA ALA A 138 11.77 -0.29 0.38
C ALA A 138 12.80 0.44 1.23
N ALA A 139 13.56 -0.31 2.03
CA ALA A 139 14.71 0.21 2.76
C ALA A 139 15.99 0.00 1.96
N ALA A 140 17.00 0.83 2.22
CA ALA A 140 18.30 0.80 1.56
C ALA A 140 19.09 -0.51 1.80
N ASP A 141 18.77 -1.24 2.86
CA ASP A 141 19.36 -2.54 3.18
C ASP A 141 18.63 -3.73 2.55
N GLY A 142 17.64 -3.48 1.68
CA GLY A 142 16.85 -4.51 1.00
C GLY A 142 15.66 -5.02 1.80
N SER A 143 15.48 -4.58 3.05
CA SER A 143 14.29 -4.88 3.84
C SER A 143 13.07 -4.06 3.38
N VAL A 144 11.87 -4.45 3.83
CA VAL A 144 10.63 -3.73 3.50
C VAL A 144 10.06 -3.10 4.76
N LEU A 145 9.79 -1.81 4.73
CA LEU A 145 9.10 -1.09 5.80
C LEU A 145 7.61 -1.05 5.53
N LEU A 146 6.83 -1.23 6.59
CA LEU A 146 5.37 -1.23 6.53
C LEU A 146 4.81 -0.22 7.50
N SER A 147 3.86 0.56 7.01
CA SER A 147 2.93 1.27 7.87
C SER A 147 1.65 0.47 8.00
N GLN A 148 1.23 0.25 9.23
CA GLN A 148 0.01 -0.45 9.59
C GLN A 148 -0.80 0.42 10.54
N ARG A 149 -2.06 0.02 10.76
CA ARG A 149 -2.88 0.64 11.79
C ARG A 149 -2.16 0.60 13.16
N GLY A 150 -1.73 1.78 13.62
CA GLY A 150 -1.12 1.98 14.94
C GLY A 150 0.31 1.46 15.12
N GLN A 151 0.99 1.03 14.05
CA GLN A 151 2.36 0.51 14.16
C GLN A 151 3.16 0.68 12.87
N VAL A 152 4.48 0.62 13.01
CA VAL A 152 5.45 0.49 11.92
C VAL A 152 6.24 -0.78 12.15
N SER A 153 6.44 -1.58 11.09
CA SER A 153 7.23 -2.81 11.14
C SER A 153 8.17 -2.93 9.95
N ARG A 154 9.13 -3.84 10.07
CA ARG A 154 10.11 -4.19 9.05
C ARG A 154 9.99 -5.67 8.72
N LEU A 155 9.92 -5.98 7.44
CA LEU A 155 10.06 -7.33 6.91
C LEU A 155 11.51 -7.55 6.49
N THR A 156 12.08 -8.68 6.90
CA THR A 156 13.42 -9.11 6.49
C THR A 156 13.32 -10.53 5.94
N ASP A 157 13.92 -10.73 4.78
CA ASP A 157 14.21 -12.02 4.17
C ASP A 157 15.66 -12.38 4.55
N SER A 158 15.81 -13.30 5.51
CA SER A 158 17.10 -13.64 6.11
C SER A 158 17.82 -14.78 5.42
N ASP A 159 17.13 -15.56 4.58
CA ASP A 159 17.68 -16.68 3.82
C ASP A 159 17.81 -16.41 2.31
N GLY A 160 17.23 -15.31 1.83
CA GLY A 160 17.36 -14.80 0.47
C GLY A 160 16.46 -15.51 -0.54
N ASP A 161 15.39 -16.18 -0.10
CA ASP A 161 14.46 -16.89 -0.98
C ASP A 161 13.38 -15.97 -1.61
N GLY A 162 13.35 -14.70 -1.20
CA GLY A 162 12.40 -13.69 -1.65
C GLY A 162 11.13 -13.59 -0.81
N VAL A 163 11.00 -14.39 0.24
CA VAL A 163 9.90 -14.40 1.20
C VAL A 163 10.43 -13.92 2.54
N ALA A 164 9.78 -12.92 3.13
CA ALA A 164 10.20 -12.43 4.42
C ALA A 164 9.85 -13.43 5.53
N ASP A 165 10.87 -13.92 6.23
CA ASP A 165 10.75 -14.85 7.36
C ASP A 165 10.75 -14.14 8.72
N VAL A 166 11.17 -12.87 8.76
CA VAL A 166 11.23 -12.06 9.99
C VAL A 166 10.36 -10.80 9.87
N VAL A 167 9.43 -10.65 10.80
CA VAL A 167 8.65 -9.41 10.99
C VAL A 167 9.06 -8.73 12.29
N THR A 168 9.79 -7.62 12.20
CA THR A 168 10.26 -6.86 13.35
C THR A 168 9.40 -5.62 13.56
N PRO A 169 8.62 -5.51 14.66
CA PRO A 169 7.93 -4.27 15.01
C PRO A 169 8.95 -3.20 15.40
N ILE A 170 8.91 -2.04 14.74
CA ILE A 170 9.79 -0.90 15.06
C ILE A 170 9.12 -0.03 16.13
N VAL A 171 7.86 0.35 15.89
CA VAL A 171 7.06 1.17 16.82
C VAL A 171 5.64 0.61 16.87
N ARG A 172 5.02 0.66 18.06
CA ARG A 172 3.61 0.32 18.27
C ARG A 172 2.92 1.42 19.07
N GLY A 173 1.59 1.46 19.01
CA GLY A 173 0.78 2.41 19.78
C GLY A 173 0.76 3.81 19.17
N LEU A 174 0.99 3.92 17.87
CA LEU A 174 0.77 5.17 17.14
C LEU A 174 -0.74 5.51 17.11
N PRO A 175 -1.12 6.79 17.02
CA PRO A 175 -2.52 7.16 16.80
C PRO A 175 -3.05 6.52 15.52
N ASP A 176 -4.27 5.97 15.57
CA ASP A 176 -4.79 5.06 14.53
C ASP A 176 -6.32 5.15 14.32
N ARG A 177 -6.94 6.27 14.71
CA ARG A 177 -8.42 6.38 14.76
C ARG A 177 -9.09 6.50 13.39
N VAL A 178 -9.41 7.73 12.98
CA VAL A 178 -10.34 8.02 11.87
C VAL A 178 -9.61 8.02 10.54
N ARG A 179 -8.50 8.74 10.46
CA ARG A 179 -7.58 8.70 9.32
C ARG A 179 -6.28 8.05 9.77
N ALA A 180 -5.64 7.36 8.85
CA ALA A 180 -4.67 6.35 9.21
C ALA A 180 -3.23 6.74 8.86
N ASN A 181 -2.34 5.84 9.27
CA ASN A 181 -0.91 5.87 9.08
C ASN A 181 -0.57 5.59 7.61
N ASN A 182 -0.87 6.49 6.68
CA ASN A 182 -0.89 6.15 5.25
C ASN A 182 0.52 5.95 4.70
N ALA A 183 1.33 7.01 4.71
CA ALA A 183 2.57 7.08 3.98
C ALA A 183 3.76 6.68 4.84
N ILE A 184 4.75 6.03 4.26
CA ILE A 184 6.02 5.69 4.90
C ILE A 184 7.15 5.79 3.87
N VAL A 185 8.28 6.35 4.27
CA VAL A 185 9.52 6.35 3.45
C VAL A 185 10.74 6.27 4.37
N GLU A 186 11.83 5.69 3.87
CA GLU A 186 13.15 5.87 4.48
C GLU A 186 13.82 7.11 3.90
N GLY A 187 14.30 7.99 4.77
CA GLY A 187 15.03 9.19 4.37
C GLY A 187 16.51 8.93 4.06
N PRO A 188 17.19 9.88 3.42
CA PRO A 188 18.64 9.78 3.13
C PRO A 188 19.51 9.75 4.40
N ASP A 189 18.93 10.06 5.55
CA ASP A 189 19.53 9.98 6.89
C ASP A 189 19.38 8.60 7.55
N GLY A 190 18.72 7.64 6.87
CA GLY A 190 18.42 6.31 7.41
C GLY A 190 17.31 6.29 8.47
N LEU A 191 16.55 7.39 8.59
CA LEU A 191 15.40 7.47 9.49
C LEU A 191 14.10 7.21 8.72
N ILE A 192 13.08 6.74 9.42
CA ILE A 192 11.77 6.46 8.83
C ILE A 192 10.87 7.67 9.02
N TYR A 193 10.22 8.09 7.95
CA TYR A 193 9.22 9.16 7.98
C TYR A 193 7.86 8.55 7.71
N VAL A 194 6.92 8.72 8.65
CA VAL A 194 5.57 8.14 8.56
C VAL A 194 4.52 9.22 8.79
N SER A 195 3.49 9.26 7.94
CA SER A 195 2.35 10.15 8.17
C SER A 195 1.38 9.56 9.17
N ILE A 196 0.80 10.41 10.01
CA ILE A 196 -0.28 10.07 10.93
C ILE A 196 -1.43 11.03 10.68
N GLY A 197 -2.54 10.49 10.15
CA GLY A 197 -3.72 11.28 9.86
C GLY A 197 -4.40 11.89 11.10
N SER A 198 -5.22 12.90 10.83
CA SER A 198 -6.11 13.54 11.79
C SER A 198 -7.16 12.55 12.33
N THR A 199 -7.43 12.63 13.63
CA THR A 199 -8.36 11.73 14.31
C THR A 199 -9.83 12.14 14.18
N CYS A 200 -10.14 13.22 13.46
CA CYS A 200 -11.48 13.81 13.40
C CYS A 200 -11.68 14.74 12.20
N ASN A 201 -12.93 15.10 11.90
CA ASN A 201 -13.21 15.99 10.76
C ASN A 201 -12.97 17.47 11.03
N ASP A 202 -12.87 17.89 12.29
CA ASP A 202 -12.84 19.31 12.70
C ASP A 202 -12.47 19.48 14.18
N CYS A 203 -11.37 18.87 14.62
CA CYS A 203 -10.94 18.99 16.02
C CYS A 203 -9.44 19.26 16.16
N VAL A 204 -9.11 19.87 17.29
CA VAL A 204 -7.72 19.97 17.76
C VAL A 204 -7.32 18.61 18.30
N GLU A 205 -6.19 18.09 17.80
CA GLU A 205 -5.70 16.78 18.18
C GLU A 205 -5.32 16.70 19.66
N ALA A 206 -5.76 15.62 20.32
CA ALA A 206 -5.38 15.35 21.70
C ALA A 206 -3.92 14.87 21.82
N SER A 207 -3.39 14.25 20.77
CA SER A 207 -2.01 13.80 20.68
C SER A 207 -1.24 14.67 19.70
N ARG A 208 -0.06 15.13 20.10
CA ARG A 208 0.91 15.80 19.21
C ARG A 208 1.43 14.92 18.07
N LEU A 209 1.15 13.62 18.11
CA LEU A 209 1.57 12.67 17.08
C LEU A 209 0.51 12.47 16.00
N SER A 210 -0.70 13.01 16.17
CA SER A 210 -1.74 12.99 15.15
C SER A 210 -1.64 14.22 14.25
N ALA A 211 -2.20 14.14 13.04
CA ALA A 211 -2.15 15.21 12.05
C ALA A 211 -0.71 15.71 11.79
N ALA A 212 0.20 14.75 11.59
CA ALA A 212 1.64 14.97 11.66
C ALA A 212 2.42 14.03 10.74
N ILE A 213 3.67 14.40 10.48
CA ILE A 213 4.70 13.48 10.00
C ILE A 213 5.65 13.23 11.16
N LEU A 214 5.89 11.95 11.45
CA LEU A 214 6.83 11.51 12.48
C LEU A 214 8.13 11.06 11.82
N GLN A 215 9.25 11.35 12.46
CA GLN A 215 10.56 10.79 12.16
C GLN A 215 10.89 9.75 13.22
N ILE A 216 11.23 8.53 12.81
CA ILE A 216 11.44 7.37 13.67
C ILE A 216 12.84 6.82 13.42
N ASP A 217 13.60 6.64 14.49
CA ASP A 217 14.85 5.88 14.45
C ASP A 217 14.53 4.38 14.40
N PRO A 218 14.92 3.66 13.33
CA PRO A 218 14.58 2.24 13.16
C PRO A 218 15.30 1.32 14.16
N ILE A 219 16.37 1.78 14.81
CA ILE A 219 17.17 1.00 15.76
C ILE A 219 16.75 1.26 17.20
N SER A 220 16.62 2.53 17.58
CA SER A 220 16.28 2.91 18.96
C SER A 220 14.77 3.01 19.21
N SER A 221 13.96 2.97 18.15
CA SER A 221 12.51 3.24 18.18
C SER A 221 12.16 4.64 18.71
N GLU A 222 13.12 5.57 18.75
CA GLU A 222 12.87 6.95 19.16
C GLU A 222 11.94 7.63 18.15
N ILE A 223 10.86 8.23 18.64
CA ILE A 223 9.88 8.97 17.82
C ILE A 223 10.10 10.48 18.03
N ARG A 224 10.29 11.20 16.92
CA ARG A 224 10.35 12.66 16.89
C ARG A 224 9.21 13.20 16.03
N LEU A 225 8.64 14.32 16.47
CA LEU A 225 7.68 15.07 15.66
C LEU A 225 8.48 15.83 14.61
N TYR A 226 8.29 15.50 13.32
CA TYR A 226 9.01 16.15 12.23
C TYR A 226 8.24 17.35 11.70
N ALA A 227 6.94 17.20 11.44
CA ALA A 227 6.05 18.29 11.05
C ALA A 227 4.64 18.04 11.61
N SER A 228 3.85 19.09 11.76
CA SER A 228 2.50 19.03 12.36
C SER A 228 1.49 19.88 11.60
N GLY A 229 0.20 19.75 11.93
CA GLY A 229 -0.85 20.53 11.28
C GLY A 229 -1.12 20.07 9.84
N LEU A 230 -0.89 18.79 9.56
CA LEU A 230 -1.15 18.13 8.28
C LEU A 230 -2.37 17.21 8.46
N ARG A 231 -3.44 17.39 7.69
CA ARG A 231 -4.72 16.72 8.00
C ARG A 231 -4.68 15.22 7.71
N ASN A 232 -4.28 14.83 6.53
CA ASN A 232 -4.32 13.47 6.02
C ASN A 232 -3.30 13.28 4.89
N VAL A 233 -2.02 13.31 5.24
CA VAL A 233 -0.96 13.03 4.28
C VAL A 233 -1.12 11.62 3.74
N SER A 234 -1.40 11.54 2.44
CA SER A 234 -1.68 10.28 1.74
C SER A 234 -0.39 9.60 1.29
N ASP A 235 0.56 10.39 0.80
CA ASP A 235 1.87 9.91 0.38
C ASP A 235 2.96 10.97 0.60
N LEU A 236 4.22 10.53 0.71
CA LEU A 236 5.39 11.40 0.91
C LEU A 236 6.66 10.78 0.32
N THR A 237 7.52 11.63 -0.24
CA THR A 237 8.74 11.19 -0.91
C THR A 237 9.85 12.23 -0.80
N PHE A 238 11.10 11.77 -0.77
CA PHE A 238 12.26 12.65 -0.84
C PHE A 238 12.61 12.96 -2.30
N SER A 239 12.83 14.24 -2.60
CA SER A 239 13.45 14.67 -3.85
C SER A 239 14.96 14.40 -3.86
N PRO A 240 15.61 14.37 -5.03
CA PRO A 240 17.05 14.10 -5.15
C PRO A 240 17.96 15.05 -4.36
N ASP A 241 17.50 16.28 -4.09
CA ASP A 241 18.21 17.27 -3.28
C ASP A 241 18.02 17.09 -1.76
N GLY A 242 17.26 16.06 -1.34
CA GLY A 242 16.98 15.74 0.05
C GLY A 242 15.79 16.49 0.68
N ALA A 243 15.03 17.28 -0.09
CA ALA A 243 13.79 17.86 0.43
C ALA A 243 12.67 16.81 0.54
N LEU A 244 11.91 16.84 1.64
CA LEU A 244 10.73 15.99 1.81
C LEU A 244 9.50 16.67 1.19
N TRP A 245 8.74 15.94 0.40
CA TRP A 245 7.48 16.39 -0.21
C TRP A 245 6.34 15.47 0.19
N ALA A 246 5.14 16.01 0.33
CA ALA A 246 3.96 15.23 0.68
C ALA A 246 2.69 15.77 0.04
N THR A 247 1.75 14.87 -0.27
CA THR A 247 0.37 15.24 -0.61
C THR A 247 -0.50 15.16 0.64
N ASP A 248 -1.17 16.26 0.97
CA ASP A 248 -2.08 16.35 2.11
C ASP A 248 -3.52 16.57 1.62
N GLN A 249 -4.46 15.76 2.11
CA GLN A 249 -5.87 15.93 1.75
C GLN A 249 -6.55 16.94 2.67
N GLY A 250 -7.14 17.96 2.05
CA GLY A 250 -7.85 19.04 2.71
C GLY A 250 -9.20 18.62 3.30
N SER A 251 -10.03 19.59 3.65
CA SER A 251 -11.31 19.36 4.31
C SER A 251 -12.35 20.37 3.86
N LEU A 252 -13.63 19.99 3.94
CA LEU A 252 -14.74 20.94 3.80
C LEU A 252 -15.13 21.60 5.15
N SER A 253 -14.58 21.11 6.26
CA SER A 253 -14.87 21.55 7.63
C SER A 253 -13.59 21.52 8.49
N PRO A 254 -13.40 22.43 9.46
CA PRO A 254 -14.27 23.56 9.82
C PRO A 254 -14.28 24.68 8.77
N CYS A 255 -13.32 24.69 7.87
CA CYS A 255 -13.24 25.58 6.72
C CYS A 255 -12.86 24.79 5.48
N LEU A 256 -13.17 25.36 4.32
CA LEU A 256 -12.75 24.83 3.04
C LEU A 256 -11.22 24.94 2.93
N SER A 257 -10.57 23.79 2.90
CA SER A 257 -9.14 23.62 2.65
C SER A 257 -9.00 22.69 1.43
N PRO A 258 -8.29 23.12 0.38
CA PRO A 258 -8.00 22.26 -0.76
C PRO A 258 -7.00 21.15 -0.36
N ASP A 259 -6.89 20.13 -1.20
CA ASP A 259 -5.76 19.22 -1.20
C ASP A 259 -4.49 19.97 -1.62
N GLU A 260 -3.37 19.63 -1.01
CA GLU A 260 -2.13 20.38 -1.10
C GLU A 260 -0.95 19.47 -1.45
N LEU A 261 -0.06 19.99 -2.30
CA LEU A 261 1.32 19.53 -2.38
C LEU A 261 2.18 20.43 -1.49
N ASN A 262 2.84 19.84 -0.51
CA ASN A 262 3.63 20.55 0.48
C ASN A 262 5.09 20.12 0.43
N ARG A 263 5.99 21.12 0.49
CA ARG A 263 7.39 20.88 0.86
C ARG A 263 7.45 20.85 2.38
N ILE A 264 7.91 19.75 2.96
CA ILE A 264 7.88 19.48 4.39
C ILE A 264 9.15 20.01 5.06
N LEU A 265 8.97 20.93 6.01
CA LEU A 265 10.03 21.58 6.77
C LEU A 265 10.06 21.05 8.21
N PRO A 266 11.25 20.72 8.75
CA PRO A 266 11.38 20.29 10.15
C PRO A 266 10.82 21.33 11.11
N GLY A 267 9.96 20.88 12.02
CA GLY A 267 9.34 21.69 13.09
C GLY A 267 8.19 22.58 12.65
N ALA A 268 7.86 22.65 11.36
CA ALA A 268 6.80 23.53 10.87
C ALA A 268 5.38 22.99 11.19
N HIS A 269 4.44 23.92 11.33
CA HIS A 269 3.01 23.66 11.43
C HIS A 269 2.31 24.07 10.12
N TYR A 270 1.51 23.19 9.53
CA TYR A 270 0.86 23.35 8.21
C TYR A 270 -0.60 23.82 8.30
N GLY A 271 -1.06 24.16 9.50
CA GLY A 271 -2.28 24.93 9.72
C GLY A 271 -3.51 24.14 10.12
N TRP A 272 -3.64 22.84 9.78
CA TRP A 272 -4.73 22.01 10.29
C TRP A 272 -4.77 22.03 11.84
N PRO A 273 -5.95 22.11 12.49
CA PRO A 273 -7.31 22.21 11.95
C PRO A 273 -7.82 23.65 11.83
N TYR A 274 -6.93 24.64 11.89
CA TYR A 274 -7.29 26.05 11.92
C TYR A 274 -7.54 26.60 10.53
N CYS A 275 -8.43 27.59 10.46
CA CYS A 275 -8.72 28.30 9.22
C CYS A 275 -7.75 29.46 9.06
N ALA A 276 -7.10 29.57 7.90
CA ALA A 276 -6.38 30.79 7.54
C ALA A 276 -7.39 31.91 7.22
N PRO A 277 -7.08 33.17 7.56
CA PRO A 277 -7.78 34.32 6.99
C PRO A 277 -7.63 34.32 5.45
N GLU A 278 -8.63 34.83 4.73
CA GLU A 278 -8.54 34.97 3.26
C GLU A 278 -7.26 35.71 2.84
N GLY A 279 -6.43 35.08 2.00
CA GLY A 279 -5.21 35.69 1.45
C GLY A 279 -3.95 35.53 2.30
N GLU A 280 -4.00 34.83 3.44
CA GLU A 280 -2.82 34.45 4.22
C GLU A 280 -2.54 32.95 4.14
N GLY A 281 -1.26 32.56 4.24
CA GLY A 281 -0.84 31.16 4.24
C GLY A 281 -1.16 30.45 5.55
N PHE A 282 -1.19 29.13 5.52
CA PHE A 282 -1.43 28.30 6.69
C PHE A 282 -0.12 28.09 7.48
N GLY A 283 -0.10 28.51 8.75
CA GLY A 283 0.96 28.16 9.71
C GLY A 283 2.38 28.66 9.39
N ASP A 284 3.38 28.01 9.97
CA ASP A 284 4.80 28.42 9.91
C ASP A 284 5.46 28.06 8.57
N ALA A 285 4.88 27.13 7.81
CA ALA A 285 5.45 26.58 6.58
C ALA A 285 5.35 27.53 5.37
N GLY A 286 4.51 28.56 5.45
CA GLY A 286 4.13 29.38 4.30
C GLY A 286 3.08 28.68 3.42
N PRO A 287 2.80 29.21 2.22
CA PRO A 287 1.79 28.62 1.34
C PRO A 287 2.23 27.25 0.80
N ALA A 288 1.25 26.39 0.52
CA ALA A 288 1.46 25.14 -0.20
C ALA A 288 2.16 25.40 -1.55
N ALA A 289 2.97 24.43 -1.98
CA ALA A 289 3.69 24.53 -3.25
C ALA A 289 2.72 24.46 -4.44
N LEU A 290 1.65 23.68 -4.31
CA LEU A 290 0.55 23.61 -5.27
C LEU A 290 -0.76 23.27 -4.55
N LEU A 291 -1.84 23.94 -4.94
CA LEU A 291 -3.20 23.56 -4.55
C LEU A 291 -3.75 22.62 -5.62
N LEU A 292 -4.14 21.41 -5.23
CA LEU A 292 -4.58 20.36 -6.14
C LEU A 292 -6.08 20.43 -6.42
N GLY A 293 -6.81 21.24 -5.66
CA GLY A 293 -8.26 21.37 -5.71
C GLY A 293 -8.92 20.74 -4.48
N THR A 294 -10.24 20.81 -4.37
CA THR A 294 -10.97 20.29 -3.21
C THR A 294 -11.42 18.85 -3.46
N GLU A 295 -11.14 17.95 -2.53
CA GLU A 295 -11.56 16.53 -2.59
C GLU A 295 -11.08 15.82 -3.87
N THR A 296 -9.88 16.15 -4.35
CA THR A 296 -9.27 15.47 -5.49
C THR A 296 -8.77 14.07 -5.14
N GLY A 297 -8.47 13.84 -3.86
CA GLY A 297 -8.00 12.55 -3.38
C GLY A 297 -6.60 12.23 -3.89
N ALA A 298 -5.71 13.23 -3.95
CA ALA A 298 -4.32 13.08 -4.39
C ALA A 298 -3.57 12.04 -3.55
N ALA A 299 -3.56 10.79 -4.05
CA ALA A 299 -3.23 9.62 -3.26
C ALA A 299 -1.75 9.23 -3.28
N GLY A 300 -0.98 9.66 -4.28
CA GLY A 300 0.41 9.23 -4.46
C GLY A 300 1.32 10.34 -5.00
N ILE A 301 2.60 10.30 -4.64
CA ILE A 301 3.66 11.18 -5.13
C ILE A 301 4.96 10.40 -5.35
N ALA A 302 5.54 10.55 -6.54
CA ALA A 302 6.84 9.98 -6.86
C ALA A 302 7.66 10.96 -7.72
N TRP A 303 8.98 10.82 -7.66
CA TRP A 303 9.89 11.55 -8.54
C TRP A 303 10.19 10.73 -9.81
N MET A 304 10.02 11.35 -10.98
CA MET A 304 10.10 10.66 -12.28
C MET A 304 11.51 10.26 -12.71
N ASP A 305 12.58 10.88 -12.17
CA ASP A 305 13.97 10.45 -12.42
C ASP A 305 14.31 9.11 -11.70
N SER A 306 13.31 8.51 -11.07
CA SER A 306 13.38 7.15 -10.55
C SER A 306 13.32 6.13 -11.70
N PRO A 307 13.93 4.94 -11.58
CA PRO A 307 13.92 3.89 -12.61
C PRO A 307 12.51 3.43 -13.07
N LEU A 308 11.44 3.91 -12.42
CA LEU A 308 10.05 3.53 -12.64
C LEU A 308 9.49 4.01 -13.98
N PHE A 309 10.09 5.08 -14.52
CA PHE A 309 9.60 5.78 -15.72
C PHE A 309 10.67 5.90 -16.81
N ALA A 310 11.82 5.25 -16.61
CA ALA A 310 12.96 5.27 -17.54
C ALA A 310 12.85 4.17 -18.60
#